data_AF-A0A367KTB7-F1
#
_entry.id   AF-A0A367KTB7-F1
#
_cell.length_a   1.000
_cell.length_b   1.000
_cell.length_c   1.000
_cell.angle_alpha   90.00
_cell.angle_beta   90.00
_cell.angle_gamma   90.00
#
_symmetry.space_group_name_H-M   'P 1'
#
loop_
_entity.id
_entity.type
_entity.pdbx_description
1 polymer ?
#
loop_
_entity_poly.entity_id
_entity_poly.type
_entity_poly.pdbx_seq_one_letter_code
_entity_poly.pdbx_strand_id
1 'polypeptide(L)'
;MERFSQLLHSIPDITYRTQWKEAQTLYMEPHLDLKQEFQGMDMLDFLSVFEEYNRTLWEEPMADLAKLVNQRRRRERKAREGYKTLMQELVDNYTINVRTKWKDIYPLIKDDPRYFEAVGLADSTPLDMFWDVIDDLDEQLYQQKKLVYDALKRANVDITLETSIEEYMSVLDETVTSEVNQENLKLQPHIQLENTWEDVKPMIETMEEYIELNDSTLAQEAFENVSDGEERKSRRQKISGYGSSTEEGEALDAYVKKRM
;
A
#
# COMPACT_ATOMS: atom_id res chain seq x y z
N MET A 1 -21.12 -50.09 -5.25
CA MET A 1 -20.43 -48.86 -4.77
C MET A 1 -19.29 -49.17 -3.81
N GLU A 2 -19.55 -49.60 -2.56
CA GLU A 2 -18.49 -49.79 -1.53
C GLU A 2 -17.38 -50.78 -1.93
N ARG A 3 -17.71 -51.89 -2.59
CA ARG A 3 -16.72 -52.88 -3.06
C ARG A 3 -15.76 -52.30 -4.09
N PHE A 4 -16.25 -51.40 -4.96
CA PHE A 4 -15.42 -50.77 -5.99
C PHE A 4 -14.51 -49.71 -5.35
N SER A 5 -15.01 -48.99 -4.34
CA SER A 5 -14.18 -48.11 -3.51
C SER A 5 -13.04 -48.90 -2.85
N GLN A 6 -13.31 -50.05 -2.23
CA GLN A 6 -12.26 -50.90 -1.62
C GLN A 6 -11.22 -51.37 -2.64
N LEU A 7 -11.65 -51.73 -3.86
CA LEU A 7 -10.75 -52.08 -4.95
C LEU A 7 -9.83 -50.90 -5.31
N LEU A 8 -10.38 -49.69 -5.46
CA LEU A 8 -9.59 -48.50 -5.77
C LEU A 8 -8.56 -48.17 -4.67
N HIS A 9 -8.92 -48.37 -3.40
CA HIS A 9 -7.98 -48.20 -2.27
C HIS A 9 -6.88 -49.27 -2.24
N SER A 10 -7.12 -50.45 -2.82
CA SER A 10 -6.15 -51.53 -2.87
C SER A 10 -5.08 -51.37 -3.96
N ILE A 11 -5.31 -50.48 -4.93
CA ILE A 11 -4.39 -50.24 -6.06
C ILE A 11 -3.52 -49.01 -5.72
N PRO A 12 -2.26 -49.19 -5.30
CA PRO A 12 -1.39 -48.08 -4.88
C PRO A 12 -0.96 -47.16 -6.04
N ASP A 13 -1.12 -47.60 -7.30
CA ASP A 13 -0.76 -46.84 -8.49
C ASP A 13 -1.80 -45.76 -8.86
N ILE A 14 -3.01 -45.83 -8.28
CA ILE A 14 -4.02 -44.79 -8.45
C ILE A 14 -3.71 -43.65 -7.48
N THR A 15 -3.22 -42.55 -8.02
CA THR A 15 -2.87 -41.34 -7.29
C THR A 15 -3.79 -40.19 -7.69
N TYR A 16 -3.70 -39.06 -7.00
CA TYR A 16 -4.46 -37.84 -7.33
C TYR A 16 -4.21 -37.31 -8.76
N ARG A 17 -3.13 -37.74 -9.43
CA ARG A 17 -2.81 -37.35 -10.82
C ARG A 17 -3.38 -38.30 -11.86
N THR A 18 -3.84 -39.47 -11.45
CA THR A 18 -4.30 -40.53 -12.35
C THR A 18 -5.61 -40.12 -13.01
N GLN A 19 -5.65 -40.16 -14.35
CA GLN A 19 -6.88 -39.87 -15.08
C GLN A 19 -7.82 -41.08 -15.08
N TRP A 20 -9.11 -40.85 -15.31
CA TRP A 20 -10.11 -41.92 -15.33
C TRP A 20 -9.73 -43.06 -16.29
N LYS A 21 -9.31 -42.75 -17.53
CA LYS A 21 -8.91 -43.76 -18.52
C LYS A 21 -7.73 -44.63 -18.06
N GLU A 22 -6.79 -44.05 -17.32
CA GLU A 22 -5.63 -44.76 -16.79
C GLU A 22 -6.07 -45.65 -15.62
N ALA A 23 -6.91 -45.14 -14.72
CA ALA A 23 -7.50 -45.91 -13.64
C ALA A 23 -8.30 -47.11 -14.16
N GLN A 24 -9.06 -46.93 -15.27
CA GLN A 24 -9.78 -48.01 -15.93
C GLN A 24 -8.86 -49.15 -16.35
N THR A 25 -7.76 -48.83 -17.03
CA THR A 25 -6.76 -49.82 -17.41
C THR A 25 -6.18 -50.54 -16.18
N LEU A 26 -5.86 -49.79 -15.12
CA LEU A 26 -5.25 -50.32 -13.90
C LEU A 26 -6.14 -51.31 -13.15
N TYR A 27 -7.45 -51.07 -13.03
CA TYR A 27 -8.33 -52.04 -12.40
C TYR A 27 -8.80 -53.14 -13.37
N MET A 28 -8.85 -52.89 -14.69
CA MET A 28 -9.28 -53.88 -15.69
C MET A 28 -8.23 -54.94 -16.02
N GLU A 29 -6.93 -54.59 -16.01
CA GLU A 29 -5.85 -55.51 -16.44
C GLU A 29 -5.62 -56.73 -15.52
N PRO A 30 -5.81 -56.67 -14.18
CA PRO A 30 -5.61 -57.83 -13.31
C PRO A 30 -6.88 -58.64 -12.99
N HIS A 31 -8.08 -58.08 -13.15
CA HIS A 31 -9.31 -58.63 -12.57
C HIS A 31 -10.29 -59.11 -13.67
N LEU A 32 -10.07 -60.33 -14.17
CA LEU A 32 -10.96 -60.98 -15.15
C LEU A 32 -12.40 -61.22 -14.62
N ASP A 33 -12.59 -61.22 -13.29
CA ASP A 33 -13.87 -61.48 -12.62
C ASP A 33 -14.69 -60.21 -12.31
N LEU A 34 -14.24 -59.02 -12.71
CA LEU A 34 -14.95 -57.75 -12.46
C LEU A 34 -16.39 -57.76 -13.00
N LYS A 35 -16.62 -58.43 -14.13
CA LYS A 35 -17.96 -58.57 -14.72
C LYS A 35 -18.92 -59.36 -13.83
N GLN A 36 -18.40 -60.29 -13.03
CA GLN A 36 -19.19 -61.10 -12.09
C GLN A 36 -19.31 -60.40 -10.74
N GLU A 37 -18.26 -59.71 -10.29
CA GLU A 37 -18.21 -59.06 -8.97
C GLU A 37 -18.97 -57.72 -8.92
N PHE A 38 -19.03 -57.01 -10.05
CA PHE A 38 -19.72 -55.73 -10.20
C PHE A 38 -20.93 -55.81 -11.14
N GLN A 39 -21.51 -57.01 -11.29
CA GLN A 39 -22.70 -57.23 -12.09
C GLN A 39 -23.87 -56.37 -11.56
N GLY A 40 -24.20 -55.30 -12.29
CA GLY A 40 -25.26 -54.35 -11.93
C GLY A 40 -24.81 -52.92 -11.63
N MET A 41 -23.49 -52.62 -11.60
CA MET A 41 -23.01 -51.23 -11.64
C MET A 41 -22.96 -50.73 -13.08
N ASP A 42 -23.56 -49.57 -13.34
CA ASP A 42 -23.42 -48.88 -14.62
C ASP A 42 -22.11 -48.09 -14.66
N MET A 43 -21.69 -47.69 -15.86
CA MET A 43 -20.51 -46.86 -16.10
C MET A 43 -20.55 -45.55 -15.29
N LEU A 44 -21.73 -44.96 -15.10
CA LEU A 44 -21.94 -43.78 -14.26
C LEU A 44 -21.68 -44.08 -12.77
N ASP A 45 -22.04 -45.27 -12.30
CA ASP A 45 -21.79 -45.69 -10.92
C ASP A 45 -20.29 -45.87 -10.68
N PHE A 46 -19.55 -46.45 -11.62
CA PHE A 46 -18.09 -46.54 -11.54
C PHE A 46 -17.42 -45.17 -11.53
N LEU A 47 -17.85 -44.25 -12.40
CA LEU A 47 -17.31 -42.91 -12.47
C LEU A 47 -17.56 -42.13 -11.17
N SER A 48 -18.78 -42.20 -10.61
CA SER A 48 -19.12 -41.47 -9.38
C SER A 48 -18.29 -41.94 -8.17
N VAL A 49 -18.08 -43.26 -8.01
CA VAL A 49 -17.21 -43.80 -6.94
C VAL A 49 -15.76 -43.41 -7.17
N PHE A 50 -15.30 -43.40 -8.42
CA PHE A 50 -13.95 -42.94 -8.73
C PHE A 50 -13.76 -41.43 -8.48
N GLU A 51 -14.75 -40.60 -8.80
CA GLU A 51 -14.72 -39.17 -8.51
C GLU A 51 -14.69 -38.90 -7.00
N GLU A 52 -15.46 -39.67 -6.22
CA GLU A 52 -15.41 -39.61 -4.76
C GLU A 52 -14.04 -40.04 -4.23
N TYR A 53 -13.50 -41.16 -4.70
CA TYR A 53 -12.16 -41.61 -4.33
C TYR A 53 -11.08 -40.58 -4.72
N ASN A 54 -11.12 -40.07 -5.95
CA ASN A 54 -10.18 -39.06 -6.41
C ASN A 54 -10.28 -37.79 -5.55
N ARG A 55 -11.48 -37.36 -5.15
CA ARG A 55 -11.66 -36.25 -4.21
C ARG A 55 -10.93 -36.50 -2.90
N THR A 56 -11.05 -37.69 -2.31
CA THR A 56 -10.31 -38.05 -1.09
C THR A 56 -8.80 -38.04 -1.30
N LEU A 57 -8.30 -38.50 -2.46
CA LEU A 57 -6.88 -38.41 -2.82
C LEU A 57 -6.39 -36.95 -2.95
N TRP A 58 -7.26 -36.03 -3.36
CA TRP A 58 -6.94 -34.59 -3.43
C TRP A 58 -7.04 -33.86 -2.09
N GLU A 59 -7.68 -34.44 -1.06
CA GLU A 59 -7.87 -33.77 0.24
C GLU A 59 -6.52 -33.42 0.90
N GLU A 60 -5.59 -34.37 0.98
CA GLU A 60 -4.28 -34.14 1.60
C GLU A 60 -3.40 -33.15 0.81
N PRO A 61 -3.17 -33.31 -0.52
CA PRO A 61 -2.44 -32.32 -1.31
C PRO A 61 -3.04 -30.92 -1.27
N MET A 62 -4.37 -30.80 -1.28
CA MET A 62 -5.04 -29.50 -1.17
C MET A 62 -4.91 -28.92 0.23
N ALA A 63 -4.99 -29.73 1.28
CA ALA A 63 -4.75 -29.29 2.64
C ALA A 63 -3.32 -28.77 2.81
N ASP A 64 -2.32 -29.44 2.23
CA ASP A 64 -0.93 -29.01 2.28
C ASP A 64 -0.67 -27.74 1.47
N LEU A 65 -1.26 -27.63 0.27
CA LEU A 65 -1.23 -26.38 -0.49
C LEU A 65 -1.88 -25.23 0.30
N ALA A 66 -3.03 -25.47 0.93
CA ALA A 66 -3.72 -24.48 1.75
C ALA A 66 -2.87 -24.08 2.96
N LYS A 67 -2.16 -25.02 3.61
CA LYS A 67 -1.20 -24.72 4.68
C LYS A 67 -0.08 -23.81 4.17
N LEU A 68 0.52 -24.12 3.02
CA LEU A 68 1.60 -23.31 2.43
C LEU A 68 1.12 -21.88 2.10
N VAL A 69 -0.05 -21.75 1.48
CA VAL A 69 -0.67 -20.44 1.18
C VAL A 69 -0.96 -19.67 2.46
N ASN A 70 -1.51 -20.33 3.47
CA ASN A 70 -1.80 -19.71 4.77
C ASN A 70 -0.52 -19.29 5.51
N GLN A 71 0.53 -20.10 5.47
CA GLN A 71 1.83 -19.75 6.05
C GLN A 71 2.46 -18.56 5.33
N ARG A 72 2.37 -18.51 3.99
CA ARG A 72 2.81 -17.35 3.20
C ARG A 72 2.04 -16.09 3.60
N ARG A 73 0.70 -16.13 3.60
CA ARG A 73 -0.14 -15.00 4.02
C ARG A 73 0.15 -14.53 5.45
N ARG A 74 0.44 -15.46 6.37
CA ARG A 74 0.83 -15.12 7.75
C ARG A 74 2.17 -14.40 7.81
N ARG A 75 3.17 -14.86 7.06
CA ARG A 75 4.48 -14.18 6.95
C ARG A 75 4.34 -12.79 6.35
N GLU A 76 3.58 -12.67 5.26
CA GLU A 76 3.31 -11.38 4.61
C GLU A 76 2.61 -10.41 5.56
N ARG A 77 1.60 -10.85 6.33
CA ARG A 77 0.95 -10.02 7.35
C ARG A 77 1.93 -9.55 8.43
N LYS A 78 2.72 -10.48 8.97
CA LYS A 78 3.69 -10.16 10.03
C LYS A 78 4.75 -9.17 9.55
N ALA A 79 5.23 -9.31 8.32
CA ALA A 79 6.18 -8.37 7.72
C ALA A 79 5.55 -6.97 7.58
N ARG A 80 4.30 -6.87 7.10
CA ARG A 80 3.60 -5.58 7.03
C ARG A 80 3.38 -4.96 8.41
N GLU A 81 2.94 -5.72 9.40
CA GLU A 81 2.76 -5.25 10.78
C GLU A 81 4.09 -4.77 11.37
N GLY A 82 5.18 -5.51 11.13
CA GLY A 82 6.52 -5.12 11.56
C GLY A 82 6.97 -3.79 10.96
N TYR A 83 6.76 -3.61 9.65
CA TYR A 83 7.09 -2.35 8.98
C TYR A 83 6.23 -1.17 9.42
N LYS A 84 4.91 -1.38 9.62
CA LYS A 84 4.03 -0.35 10.19
C LYS A 84 4.49 0.09 11.57
N THR A 85 4.94 -0.85 12.40
CA THR A 85 5.49 -0.55 13.73
C THR A 85 6.75 0.29 13.63
N LEU A 86 7.67 -0.05 12.70
CA LEU A 86 8.86 0.76 12.43
C LEU A 86 8.50 2.20 11.98
N MET A 87 7.52 2.35 11.09
CA MET A 87 7.07 3.69 10.68
C MET A 87 6.49 4.46 11.85
N GLN A 88 5.66 3.84 12.69
CA GLN A 88 5.09 4.48 13.88
C GLN A 88 6.19 4.92 14.86
N GLU A 89 7.20 4.08 15.11
CA GLU A 89 8.35 4.46 15.94
C GLU A 89 9.07 5.70 15.38
N LEU A 90 9.19 5.83 14.06
CA LEU A 90 9.80 6.99 13.43
C LEU A 90 8.92 8.24 13.50
N VAL A 91 7.60 8.08 13.49
CA VAL A 91 6.63 9.16 13.74
C VAL A 91 6.72 9.63 15.21
N ASP A 92 6.72 8.69 16.15
CA ASP A 92 6.78 8.98 17.59
C ASP A 92 8.09 9.68 17.99
N ASN A 93 9.18 9.36 17.29
CA ASN A 93 10.49 10.01 17.45
C ASN A 93 10.64 11.30 16.62
N TYR A 94 9.56 11.81 16.01
CA TYR A 94 9.53 13.02 15.17
C TYR A 94 10.47 12.99 13.95
N THR A 95 10.94 11.81 13.56
CA THR A 95 11.77 11.64 12.35
C THR A 95 10.89 11.70 11.09
N ILE A 96 9.66 11.17 11.19
CA ILE A 96 8.62 11.35 10.18
C ILE A 96 7.65 12.43 10.65
N ASN A 97 7.44 13.42 9.78
CA ASN A 97 6.40 14.43 9.87
C ASN A 97 5.77 14.62 8.48
N VAL A 98 4.72 15.44 8.39
CA VAL A 98 3.97 15.70 7.14
C VAL A 98 4.85 16.15 5.97
N ARG A 99 6.00 16.77 6.24
CA ARG A 99 6.94 17.29 5.22
C ARG A 99 8.10 16.34 4.91
N THR A 100 8.24 15.25 5.67
CA THR A 100 9.33 14.30 5.51
C THR A 100 9.25 13.62 4.14
N LYS A 101 10.37 13.54 3.42
CA LYS A 101 10.43 12.87 2.11
C LYS A 101 10.99 11.47 2.26
N TRP A 102 10.58 10.57 1.37
CA TRP A 102 11.10 9.20 1.34
C TRP A 102 12.63 9.12 1.24
N LYS A 103 13.26 10.05 0.52
CA LYS A 103 14.73 10.11 0.37
C LYS A 103 15.47 10.31 1.69
N ASP A 104 14.83 10.95 2.66
CA ASP A 104 15.41 11.25 3.96
C ASP A 104 15.24 10.05 4.92
N ILE A 105 14.17 9.28 4.75
CA ILE A 105 13.87 8.08 5.55
C ILE A 105 14.59 6.83 5.05
N TYR A 106 14.67 6.63 3.74
CA TYR A 106 15.27 5.41 3.17
C TYR A 106 16.67 5.08 3.71
N PRO A 107 17.62 6.03 3.84
CA PRO A 107 18.95 5.76 4.41
C PRO A 107 18.92 5.25 5.86
N LEU A 108 17.88 5.59 6.63
CA LEU A 108 17.72 5.20 8.03
C LEU A 108 17.15 3.79 8.18
N ILE A 109 16.29 3.36 7.24
CA ILE A 109 15.56 2.08 7.33
C ILE A 109 16.12 0.98 6.42
N LYS A 110 16.98 1.31 5.45
CA LYS A 110 17.46 0.35 4.44
C LYS A 110 18.11 -0.91 5.02
N ASP A 111 18.73 -0.79 6.19
CA ASP A 111 19.46 -1.88 6.87
C ASP A 111 18.60 -2.55 7.97
N ASP A 112 17.37 -2.07 8.20
CA ASP A 112 16.46 -2.65 9.20
C ASP A 112 15.83 -3.94 8.67
N PRO A 113 15.86 -5.05 9.44
CA PRO A 113 15.27 -6.32 9.02
C PRO A 113 13.77 -6.22 8.71
N ARG A 114 13.03 -5.33 9.39
CA ARG A 114 11.59 -5.10 9.16
C ARG A 114 11.34 -4.47 7.80
N TYR A 115 12.24 -3.61 7.32
CA TYR A 115 12.17 -3.07 5.96
C TYR A 115 12.49 -4.17 4.94
N PHE A 116 13.57 -4.94 5.14
CA PHE A 116 13.94 -6.03 4.23
C PHE A 116 12.83 -7.08 4.08
N GLU A 117 12.18 -7.47 5.18
CA GLU A 117 11.04 -8.40 5.16
C GLU A 117 9.80 -7.84 4.46
N ALA A 118 9.63 -6.51 4.45
CA ALA A 118 8.53 -5.84 3.77
C ALA A 118 8.80 -5.62 2.27
N VAL A 119 10.06 -5.59 1.85
CA VAL A 119 10.42 -5.50 0.42
C VAL A 119 10.04 -6.79 -0.31
N GLY A 120 9.33 -6.65 -1.43
CA GLY A 120 8.94 -7.78 -2.27
C GLY A 120 7.63 -8.47 -1.85
N LEU A 121 6.90 -7.90 -0.89
CA LEU A 121 5.51 -8.28 -0.63
C LEU A 121 4.62 -7.94 -1.85
N ALA A 122 3.67 -8.82 -2.15
CA ALA A 122 2.60 -8.51 -3.11
C ALA A 122 1.61 -7.51 -2.49
N ASP A 123 0.94 -6.72 -3.32
CA ASP A 123 -0.01 -5.62 -3.02
C ASP A 123 0.61 -4.26 -2.68
N SER A 124 1.08 -4.03 -1.45
CA SER A 124 1.53 -2.71 -0.98
C SER A 124 3.03 -2.68 -0.84
N THR A 125 3.69 -1.74 -1.52
CA THR A 125 5.12 -1.55 -1.38
C THR A 125 5.45 -0.80 -0.08
N PRO A 126 6.68 -0.91 0.45
CA PRO A 126 7.11 -0.09 1.60
C PRO A 126 6.99 1.41 1.36
N LEU A 127 7.04 1.85 0.09
CA LEU A 127 6.84 3.25 -0.29
C LEU A 127 5.36 3.64 -0.20
N ASP A 128 4.44 2.80 -0.68
CA ASP A 128 2.99 3.04 -0.53
C ASP A 128 2.62 3.15 0.95
N MET A 129 3.13 2.23 1.77
CA MET A 129 2.90 2.24 3.21
C MET A 129 3.50 3.47 3.91
N PHE A 130 4.54 4.09 3.35
CA PHE A 130 5.06 5.36 3.85
C PHE A 130 4.13 6.51 3.48
N TRP A 131 3.62 6.54 2.25
CA TRP A 131 2.64 7.56 1.85
C TRP A 131 1.35 7.46 2.64
N ASP A 132 0.85 6.25 2.95
CA ASP A 132 -0.28 6.05 3.85
C ASP A 132 -0.04 6.74 5.21
N VAL A 133 1.17 6.62 5.78
CA VAL A 133 1.53 7.27 7.05
C VAL A 133 1.59 8.79 6.92
N ILE A 134 2.12 9.31 5.80
CA ILE A 134 2.15 10.76 5.55
C ILE A 134 0.73 11.32 5.38
N ASP A 135 -0.13 10.61 4.65
CA ASP A 135 -1.53 10.99 4.44
C ASP A 135 -2.30 10.99 5.77
N ASP A 136 -2.10 9.97 6.62
CA ASP A 136 -2.67 9.91 7.97
C ASP A 136 -2.23 11.12 8.83
N LEU A 137 -0.94 11.51 8.75
CA LEU A 137 -0.42 12.68 9.46
C LEU A 137 -0.96 14.00 8.91
N ASP A 138 -1.13 14.13 7.59
CA ASP A 138 -1.70 15.31 6.96
C ASP A 138 -3.19 15.47 7.30
N GLU A 139 -3.94 14.36 7.33
CA GLU A 139 -5.33 14.37 7.78
C GLU A 139 -5.43 14.79 9.25
N GLN A 140 -4.57 14.26 10.13
CA GLN A 140 -4.51 14.68 11.53
C GLN A 140 -4.20 16.17 11.65
N LEU A 141 -3.24 16.68 10.88
CA LEU A 141 -2.90 18.10 10.86
C LEU A 141 -4.08 18.96 10.39
N TYR A 142 -4.80 18.51 9.35
CA TYR A 142 -5.99 19.20 8.85
C TYR A 142 -7.11 19.25 9.91
N GLN A 143 -7.38 18.12 10.58
CA GLN A 143 -8.37 18.05 11.65
C GLN A 143 -8.00 18.96 12.82
N GLN A 144 -6.73 18.97 13.24
CA GLN A 144 -6.22 19.86 14.28
C GLN A 144 -6.36 21.35 13.90
N LYS A 145 -5.99 21.73 12.68
CA LYS A 145 -6.20 23.09 12.16
C LYS A 145 -7.67 23.47 12.17
N LYS A 146 -8.55 22.56 11.77
CA LYS A 146 -9.99 22.80 11.77
C LYS A 146 -10.53 23.06 13.17
N LEU A 147 -10.11 22.28 14.18
CA LEU A 147 -10.50 22.49 15.58
C LEU A 147 -10.08 23.88 16.08
N VAL A 148 -8.86 24.28 15.75
CA VAL A 148 -8.32 25.62 16.01
C VAL A 148 -9.18 26.69 15.34
N TYR A 149 -9.42 26.60 14.03
CA TYR A 149 -10.26 27.56 13.30
C TYR A 149 -11.68 27.65 13.88
N ASP A 150 -12.29 26.52 14.26
CA ASP A 150 -13.61 26.49 14.87
C ASP A 150 -13.62 27.15 16.24
N ALA A 151 -12.57 26.98 17.06
CA ALA A 151 -12.43 27.66 18.34
C ALA A 151 -12.28 29.18 18.17
N LEU A 152 -11.44 29.61 17.22
CA LEU A 152 -11.23 31.02 16.89
C LEU A 152 -12.52 31.68 16.39
N LYS A 153 -13.29 30.97 15.57
CA LYS A 153 -14.60 31.43 15.10
C LYS A 153 -15.61 31.57 16.24
N ARG A 154 -15.58 30.69 17.24
CA ARG A 154 -16.45 30.81 18.45
C ARG A 154 -16.04 32.01 19.31
N ALA A 155 -14.75 32.27 19.43
CA ALA A 155 -14.22 33.39 20.20
C ALA A 155 -14.45 34.75 19.50
N ASN A 156 -14.81 34.76 18.21
CA ASN A 156 -15.05 35.95 17.41
C ASN A 156 -13.84 36.92 17.41
N VAL A 157 -12.63 36.34 17.38
CA VAL A 157 -11.35 37.04 17.35
C VAL A 157 -10.84 37.06 15.92
N ASP A 158 -10.61 38.26 15.39
CA ASP A 158 -9.88 38.45 14.12
C ASP A 158 -8.38 38.33 14.41
N ILE A 159 -7.80 37.19 14.07
CA ILE A 159 -6.35 37.00 14.18
C ILE A 159 -5.69 37.74 13.03
N THR A 160 -4.86 38.70 13.36
CA THR A 160 -4.00 39.43 12.42
C THR A 160 -2.56 38.95 12.54
N LEU A 161 -1.71 39.28 11.57
CA LEU A 161 -0.28 38.95 11.59
C LEU A 161 0.49 39.58 12.78
N GLU A 162 -0.12 40.54 13.48
CA GLU A 162 0.44 41.21 14.66
C GLU A 162 0.01 40.53 15.98
N THR A 163 -0.93 39.57 15.92
CA THR A 163 -1.41 38.87 17.11
C THR A 163 -0.29 37.99 17.67
N SER A 164 0.06 38.20 18.94
CA SER A 164 1.13 37.42 19.57
C SER A 164 0.72 35.97 19.77
N ILE A 165 1.71 35.06 19.79
CA ILE A 165 1.47 33.64 20.05
C ILE A 165 0.81 33.44 21.43
N GLU A 166 1.13 34.28 22.42
CA GLU A 166 0.54 34.21 23.76
C GLU A 166 -0.95 34.58 23.74
N GLU A 167 -1.32 35.62 22.99
CA GLU A 167 -2.71 36.05 22.81
C GLU A 167 -3.50 34.98 22.04
N TYR A 168 -2.92 34.42 20.98
CA TYR A 168 -3.49 33.31 20.21
C TYR A 168 -3.72 32.06 21.07
N MET A 169 -2.74 31.66 21.90
CA MET A 169 -2.87 30.52 22.80
C MET A 169 -3.91 30.75 23.90
N SER A 170 -4.12 31.99 24.34
CA SER A 170 -5.12 32.33 25.37
C SER A 170 -6.57 32.26 24.87
N VAL A 171 -6.78 32.38 23.55
CA VAL A 171 -8.10 32.29 22.90
C VAL A 171 -8.51 30.83 22.64
N LEU A 172 -7.55 29.91 22.59
CA LEU A 172 -7.81 28.49 22.39
C LEU A 172 -8.27 27.83 23.69
N ASP A 173 -9.43 27.17 23.66
CA ASP A 173 -9.96 26.42 24.81
C ASP A 173 -8.95 25.35 25.31
N GLU A 174 -8.94 25.07 26.62
CA GLU A 174 -8.10 24.04 27.26
C GLU A 174 -8.23 22.65 26.58
N THR A 175 -9.38 22.37 25.96
CA THR A 175 -9.62 21.14 25.21
C THR A 175 -8.79 21.10 23.92
N VAL A 176 -8.70 22.22 23.18
CA VAL A 176 -7.94 22.31 21.92
C VAL A 176 -6.44 22.30 22.18
N THR A 177 -5.97 22.96 23.24
CA THR A 177 -4.56 22.95 23.62
C THR A 177 -4.08 21.59 24.16
N SER A 178 -5.00 20.73 24.62
CA SER A 178 -4.69 19.35 25.04
C SER A 178 -4.72 18.33 23.91
N GLU A 179 -5.54 18.54 22.87
CA GLU A 179 -5.72 17.61 21.74
C GLU A 179 -4.79 17.90 20.54
N VAL A 180 -4.26 19.12 20.45
CA VAL A 180 -3.35 19.52 19.37
C VAL A 180 -1.90 19.45 19.86
N ASN A 181 -1.02 18.81 19.08
CA ASN A 181 0.41 18.77 19.40
C ASN A 181 0.99 20.20 19.34
N GLN A 182 1.78 20.61 20.35
CA GLN A 182 2.31 21.99 20.47
C GLN A 182 3.10 22.46 19.24
N GLU A 183 3.77 21.55 18.53
CA GLU A 183 4.44 21.88 17.27
C GLU A 183 3.48 22.07 16.09
N ASN A 184 2.29 21.47 16.12
CA ASN A 184 1.22 21.64 15.13
C ASN A 184 0.30 22.83 15.45
N LEU A 185 0.31 23.32 16.70
CA LEU A 185 -0.37 24.56 17.12
C LEU A 185 0.20 25.81 16.45
N LYS A 186 1.49 25.76 16.07
CA LYS A 186 2.09 26.73 15.16
C LYS A 186 1.44 26.52 13.79
N LEU A 187 0.44 27.35 13.49
CA LEU A 187 -0.03 27.53 12.12
C LEU A 187 1.13 28.10 11.31
N GLN A 188 2.00 27.24 10.80
CA GLN A 188 2.89 27.65 9.72
C GLN A 188 2.00 27.82 8.50
N PRO A 189 1.92 29.03 7.91
CA PRO A 189 1.23 29.21 6.66
C PRO A 189 1.71 28.15 5.67
N HIS A 190 0.74 27.45 5.13
CA HIS A 190 0.96 26.43 4.14
C HIS A 190 1.23 27.19 2.83
N ILE A 191 2.39 26.99 2.22
CA ILE A 191 2.67 27.56 0.90
C ILE A 191 1.74 26.80 -0.07
N GLN A 192 0.61 27.40 -0.43
CA GLN A 192 -0.21 26.98 -1.55
C GLN A 192 0.51 27.38 -2.85
N LEU A 193 0.22 26.64 -3.94
CA LEU A 193 0.65 27.00 -5.30
C LEU A 193 0.23 28.43 -5.72
N GLU A 194 -0.77 29.00 -5.04
CA GLU A 194 -1.30 30.34 -5.30
C GLU A 194 -0.54 31.45 -4.56
N ASN A 195 0.39 31.10 -3.65
CA ASN A 195 1.15 32.09 -2.90
C ASN A 195 2.22 32.75 -3.78
N THR A 196 2.26 34.08 -3.72
CA THR A 196 3.27 34.86 -4.41
C THR A 196 4.57 34.83 -3.60
N TRP A 197 5.69 35.14 -4.27
CA TRP A 197 6.98 35.28 -3.61
C TRP A 197 6.93 36.27 -2.43
N GLU A 198 6.09 37.31 -2.52
CA GLU A 198 5.90 38.30 -1.45
C GLU A 198 5.23 37.70 -0.20
N ASP A 199 4.40 36.67 -0.34
CA ASP A 199 3.76 35.96 0.77
C ASP A 199 4.73 34.97 1.44
N VAL A 200 5.63 34.37 0.66
CA VAL A 200 6.54 33.30 1.10
C VAL A 200 7.85 33.86 1.67
N LYS A 201 8.32 34.99 1.14
CA LYS A 201 9.55 35.68 1.54
C LYS A 201 9.68 35.90 3.06
N PRO A 202 8.72 36.52 3.78
CA PRO A 202 8.85 36.74 5.22
C PRO A 202 8.88 35.44 6.04
N MET A 203 8.45 34.31 5.46
CA MET A 203 8.43 33.01 6.13
C MET A 203 9.75 32.27 6.01
N ILE A 204 10.34 32.29 4.81
CA ILE A 204 11.63 31.64 4.54
C ILE A 204 12.81 32.46 5.06
N GLU A 205 12.66 33.78 5.23
CA GLU A 205 13.69 34.66 5.80
C GLU A 205 14.17 34.25 7.20
N THR A 206 13.33 33.53 7.95
CA THR A 206 13.66 33.00 9.29
C THR A 206 14.34 31.62 9.28
N MET A 207 14.39 30.95 8.11
CA MET A 207 14.97 29.62 7.98
C MET A 207 16.49 29.71 7.81
N GLU A 208 17.24 28.87 8.52
CA GLU A 208 18.71 28.78 8.39
C GLU A 208 19.15 28.55 6.94
N GLU A 209 18.41 27.74 6.18
CA GLU A 209 18.70 27.46 4.77
C GLU A 209 18.63 28.72 3.87
N TYR A 210 17.74 29.67 4.16
CA TYR A 210 17.64 30.94 3.43
C TYR A 210 18.74 31.92 3.86
N ILE A 211 19.05 31.97 5.15
CA ILE A 211 20.14 32.80 5.70
C ILE A 211 21.49 32.35 5.12
N GLU A 212 21.70 31.05 4.96
CA GLU A 212 22.90 30.49 4.33
C GLU A 212 23.02 30.78 2.83
N LEU A 213 21.88 30.89 2.12
CA LEU A 213 21.86 31.22 0.69
C LEU A 213 22.36 32.65 0.41
N ASN A 214 22.24 33.58 1.37
CA ASN A 214 22.75 34.97 1.35
C ASN A 214 22.48 35.79 0.07
N ASP A 215 21.61 35.30 -0.83
CA ASP A 215 21.25 35.92 -2.10
C ASP A 215 19.74 35.75 -2.35
N SER A 216 19.01 36.86 -2.12
CA SER A 216 17.56 36.92 -2.28
C SER A 216 17.10 36.69 -3.72
N THR A 217 17.98 36.82 -4.72
CA THR A 217 17.62 36.65 -6.15
C THR A 217 17.58 35.17 -6.53
N LEU A 218 18.54 34.38 -6.06
CA LEU A 218 18.59 32.92 -6.23
C LEU A 218 17.44 32.22 -5.51
N ALA A 219 17.05 32.72 -4.34
CA ALA A 219 15.92 32.18 -3.59
C ALA A 219 14.58 32.42 -4.32
N GLN A 220 14.41 33.58 -4.97
CA GLN A 220 13.24 33.90 -5.78
C GLN A 220 13.16 33.02 -7.04
N GLU A 221 14.29 32.84 -7.74
CA GLU A 221 14.38 31.96 -8.90
C GLU A 221 14.12 30.49 -8.55
N ALA A 222 14.60 30.03 -7.38
CA ALA A 222 14.32 28.69 -6.88
C ALA A 222 12.83 28.49 -6.60
N PHE A 223 12.16 29.48 -5.99
CA PHE A 223 10.73 29.43 -5.73
C PHE A 223 9.90 29.39 -7.01
N GLU A 224 10.20 30.26 -7.98
CA GLU A 224 9.53 30.26 -9.29
C GLU A 224 9.72 28.93 -10.03
N ASN A 225 10.92 28.35 -10.00
CA ASN A 225 11.20 27.04 -10.59
C ASN A 225 10.44 25.88 -9.92
N VAL A 226 10.25 25.94 -8.61
CA VAL A 226 9.46 24.94 -7.86
C VAL A 226 7.97 25.08 -8.21
N SER A 227 7.45 26.30 -8.24
CA SER A 227 6.04 26.57 -8.62
C SER A 227 5.76 26.11 -10.05
N ASP A 228 6.62 26.47 -11.01
CA ASP A 228 6.58 26.01 -12.40
C ASP A 228 6.66 24.48 -12.51
N GLY A 229 7.50 23.86 -11.67
CA GLY A 229 7.70 22.42 -11.63
C GLY A 229 6.45 21.67 -11.15
N GLU A 230 5.81 22.18 -10.10
CA GLU A 230 4.58 21.66 -9.52
C GLU A 230 3.39 21.83 -10.48
N GLU A 231 3.26 22.98 -11.17
CA GLU A 231 2.27 23.19 -12.23
C GLU A 231 2.45 22.19 -13.39
N ARG A 232 3.70 21.93 -13.80
CA ARG A 232 4.01 20.95 -14.86
C ARG A 232 3.67 19.52 -14.46
N LYS A 233 3.87 19.14 -13.19
CA LYS A 233 3.44 17.83 -12.66
C LYS A 233 1.92 17.71 -12.61
N SER A 234 1.23 18.75 -12.14
CA SER A 234 -0.24 18.81 -12.12
C SER A 234 -0.84 18.71 -13.53
N ARG A 235 -0.21 19.36 -14.54
CA ARG A 235 -0.56 19.17 -15.96
C ARG A 235 -0.32 17.75 -16.46
N ARG A 236 0.81 17.12 -16.11
CA ARG A 236 1.12 15.73 -16.49
C ARG A 236 0.12 14.74 -15.89
N GLN A 237 -0.29 14.94 -14.65
CA GLN A 237 -1.27 14.08 -13.98
C GLN A 237 -2.66 14.22 -14.60
N LYS A 238 -3.05 15.43 -15.03
CA LYS A 238 -4.28 15.67 -15.80
C LYS A 238 -4.24 15.04 -17.21
N ILE A 239 -3.08 15.02 -17.87
CA ILE A 239 -2.90 14.40 -19.20
C ILE A 239 -2.90 12.86 -19.09
N SER A 240 -2.32 12.29 -18.04
CA SER A 240 -2.32 10.85 -17.77
C SER A 240 -3.73 10.28 -17.53
N GLY A 241 -4.69 11.11 -17.09
CA GLY A 241 -6.08 10.72 -16.88
C GLY A 241 -6.95 10.71 -18.15
N TYR A 242 -6.49 11.29 -19.27
CA TYR A 242 -7.28 11.44 -20.50
C TYR A 242 -6.73 10.66 -21.72
N GLY A 243 -5.61 9.95 -21.58
CA GLY A 243 -4.92 9.27 -22.68
C GLY A 243 -5.25 7.79 -22.86
N SER A 244 -6.48 7.34 -22.59
CA SER A 244 -6.98 6.09 -23.18
C SER A 244 -7.63 6.46 -24.51
N SER A 245 -7.06 5.97 -25.61
CA SER A 245 -7.63 6.00 -26.96
C SER A 245 -7.36 7.27 -27.77
N THR A 246 -6.14 7.43 -28.30
CA THR A 246 -5.95 7.87 -29.69
C THR A 246 -4.49 7.72 -30.14
N GLU A 247 -4.31 7.53 -31.45
CA GLU A 247 -3.09 7.19 -32.20
C GLU A 247 -1.88 8.12 -31.96
N GLU A 248 -2.03 9.23 -31.24
CA GLU A 248 -0.93 10.13 -30.87
C GLU A 248 0.03 9.52 -29.82
N GLY A 249 -0.43 8.53 -29.05
CA GLY A 249 0.41 7.79 -28.09
C GLY A 249 1.53 6.99 -28.76
N GLU A 250 1.30 6.45 -29.95
CA GLU A 250 2.32 5.70 -30.70
C GLU A 250 3.37 6.63 -31.33
N ALA A 251 2.99 7.85 -31.71
CA ALA A 251 3.91 8.84 -32.27
C ALA A 251 4.93 9.35 -31.23
N LEU A 252 4.53 9.46 -29.95
CA LEU A 252 5.41 9.86 -28.86
C LEU A 252 6.35 8.74 -28.39
N ASP A 253 5.90 7.47 -28.37
CA ASP A 253 6.79 6.33 -28.08
C ASP A 253 7.86 6.14 -29.18
N ALA A 254 7.49 6.38 -30.45
CA ALA A 254 8.43 6.40 -31.57
C ALA A 254 9.46 7.55 -31.48
N TYR A 255 9.08 8.69 -30.89
CA TYR A 255 9.98 9.84 -30.70
C TYR A 255 10.99 9.61 -29.57
N VAL A 256 10.59 8.92 -28.50
CA VAL A 256 11.47 8.60 -27.36
C VAL A 256 12.48 7.51 -27.72
N LYS A 257 12.09 6.47 -28.46
CA LYS A 257 13.02 5.41 -28.92
C LYS A 257 14.09 5.89 -29.90
N LYS A 258 13.86 7.01 -30.59
CA LYS A 258 14.82 7.57 -31.56
C LYS A 258 15.88 8.48 -30.95
N ARG A 259 15.82 8.73 -29.63
CA ARG A 259 16.72 9.66 -28.92
C ARG A 259 17.53 9.04 -27.78
N MET A 260 17.54 7.71 -27.66
CA MET A 260 18.63 6.95 -27.06
C MET A 260 19.59 6.51 -28.15
#